data_AF-B8B693-F1
#
_entry.id   AF-B8B693-F1
#
_cell.length_a   1.000
_cell.length_b   1.000
_cell.length_c   1.000
_cell.angle_alpha   90.00
_cell.angle_beta   90.00
_cell.angle_gamma   90.00
#
_symmetry.space_group_name_H-M   'P 1'
#
loop_
_entity.id
_entity.type
_entity.pdbx_description
1 polymer ?
#
loop_
_entity_poly.entity_id
_entity_poly.type
_entity_poly.pdbx_seq_one_letter_code
_entity_poly.pdbx_strand_id
1 'polypeptide(L)'
;MKQTTSDTCAIVACTVALEGMHRKVYEESNGVGTFPVAWQAAGSWNEQLRLACERKGVWKAREGANVGDVLIKIQELAGVVTSVPGLLMPLLRWEKHSSGLTRERVAELIDLGPCIGRLWVCPWYHHFNANNGWVYRGCGRDKHARDECKELYEDKVMGSHAVVCLAYRFWEEGEEMHVLVLDNHDDDGPQRWIDVEELDAIFTLSVECLTNEDASPTKALFG
;
A
#
# COMPACT_ATOMS: atom_id res chain seq x y z
N MET A 1 -7.39 6.17 6.56
CA MET A 1 -6.04 5.88 6.03
C MET A 1 -4.96 6.84 6.52
N LYS A 2 -5.26 7.85 7.33
CA LYS A 2 -4.23 8.81 7.72
C LYS A 2 -3.08 8.18 8.51
N GLN A 3 -1.84 8.44 8.12
CA GLN A 3 -0.70 8.26 9.02
C GLN A 3 -0.83 9.26 10.17
N THR A 4 -1.15 8.77 11.36
CA THR A 4 -1.24 9.60 12.57
C THR A 4 0.12 9.78 13.26
N THR A 5 1.08 8.93 12.90
CA THR A 5 2.48 8.98 13.31
C THR A 5 3.34 9.12 12.07
N SER A 6 4.28 10.07 12.07
CA SER A 6 5.21 10.27 10.95
C SER A 6 5.97 9.00 10.58
N ASP A 7 6.40 8.91 9.32
CA ASP A 7 7.25 7.85 8.79
C ASP A 7 6.59 6.45 8.82
N THR A 8 5.26 6.37 8.79
CA THR A 8 4.52 5.09 8.83
C THR A 8 3.90 4.70 7.48
N CYS A 9 4.30 5.35 6.38
CA CYS A 9 3.70 5.12 5.07
C CYS A 9 3.71 3.65 4.63
N ALA A 10 4.81 2.93 4.85
CA ALA A 10 4.91 1.51 4.56
C ALA A 10 3.93 0.66 5.38
N ILE A 11 3.77 0.97 6.68
CA ILE A 11 2.85 0.27 7.59
C ILE A 11 1.42 0.45 7.11
N VAL A 12 1.00 1.69 6.86
CA VAL A 12 -0.35 2.00 6.42
C VAL A 12 -0.64 1.39 5.05
N ALA A 13 0.27 1.53 4.09
CA ALA A 13 0.09 0.98 2.74
C ALA A 13 -0.03 -0.54 2.75
N CYS A 14 0.78 -1.25 3.55
CA CYS A 14 0.68 -2.70 3.69
C CYS A 14 -0.67 -3.13 4.29
N THR A 15 -1.13 -2.49 5.37
CA THR A 15 -2.43 -2.78 5.99
C THR A 15 -3.58 -2.59 5.00
N VAL A 16 -3.58 -1.46 4.29
CA VAL A 16 -4.66 -1.08 3.37
C VAL A 16 -4.67 -1.98 2.14
N ALA A 17 -3.51 -2.24 1.54
CA ALA A 17 -3.43 -3.12 0.38
C ALA A 17 -3.88 -4.54 0.74
N LEU A 18 -3.52 -5.03 1.94
CA LEU A 18 -3.96 -6.35 2.40
C LEU A 18 -5.48 -6.40 2.61
N GLU A 19 -6.06 -5.41 3.28
CA GLU A 19 -7.52 -5.32 3.41
C GLU A 19 -8.21 -5.24 2.05
N GLY A 20 -7.68 -4.43 1.13
CA GLY A 20 -8.20 -4.29 -0.22
C GLY A 20 -8.16 -5.61 -1.00
N MET A 21 -7.10 -6.40 -0.83
CA MET A 21 -6.98 -7.72 -1.46
C MET A 21 -7.97 -8.73 -0.87
N HIS A 22 -8.14 -8.76 0.46
CA HIS A 22 -9.17 -9.60 1.11
C HIS A 22 -10.58 -9.22 0.66
N ARG A 23 -10.86 -7.92 0.56
CA ARG A 23 -12.11 -7.39 0.02
C ARG A 23 -12.35 -7.87 -1.40
N LYS A 24 -11.36 -7.72 -2.29
CA LYS A 24 -11.46 -8.17 -3.69
C LYS A 24 -11.81 -9.66 -3.78
N VAL A 25 -11.03 -10.52 -3.13
CA VAL A 25 -11.21 -11.97 -3.18
C VAL A 25 -12.56 -12.40 -2.61
N TYR A 26 -13.01 -11.76 -1.53
CA TYR A 26 -14.32 -12.02 -0.94
C TYR A 26 -15.46 -11.63 -1.89
N GLU A 27 -15.42 -10.41 -2.42
CA GLU A 27 -16.49 -9.86 -3.25
C GLU A 27 -16.59 -10.52 -4.62
N GLU A 28 -15.50 -11.09 -5.15
CA GLU A 28 -15.52 -11.95 -6.36
C GLU A 28 -16.47 -13.14 -6.22
N SER A 29 -16.63 -13.68 -5.00
CA SER A 29 -17.49 -14.84 -4.72
C SER A 29 -18.84 -14.48 -4.10
N ASN A 30 -18.95 -13.32 -3.44
CA ASN A 30 -20.12 -12.95 -2.63
C ASN A 30 -20.90 -11.74 -3.15
N GLY A 31 -20.37 -11.02 -4.14
CA GLY A 31 -20.96 -9.82 -4.73
C GLY A 31 -20.20 -8.54 -4.37
N VAL A 32 -20.21 -7.58 -5.30
CA VAL A 32 -19.51 -6.29 -5.11
C VAL A 32 -20.15 -5.51 -3.96
N GLY A 33 -19.31 -4.97 -3.08
CA GLY A 33 -19.73 -4.16 -1.93
C GLY A 33 -20.30 -4.95 -0.75
N THR A 34 -20.16 -6.28 -0.73
CA THR A 34 -20.65 -7.12 0.37
C THR A 34 -19.61 -7.40 1.44
N PHE A 35 -18.36 -6.92 1.30
CA PHE A 35 -17.34 -7.16 2.32
C PHE A 35 -17.74 -6.57 3.68
N PRO A 36 -17.77 -7.38 4.76
CA PRO A 36 -18.25 -6.92 6.05
C PRO A 36 -17.40 -5.79 6.64
N VAL A 37 -18.05 -4.70 7.07
CA VAL A 37 -17.37 -3.56 7.73
C VAL A 37 -16.57 -4.01 8.96
N ALA A 38 -17.08 -4.99 9.71
CA ALA A 38 -16.39 -5.51 10.89
C ALA A 38 -15.07 -6.26 10.58
N TRP A 39 -14.89 -6.72 9.32
CA TRP A 39 -13.68 -7.41 8.88
C TRP A 39 -12.57 -6.46 8.42
N GLN A 40 -12.85 -5.16 8.37
CA GLN A 40 -11.83 -4.14 8.14
C GLN A 40 -10.79 -4.16 9.26
N ALA A 41 -9.58 -3.66 8.95
CA ALA A 41 -8.50 -3.56 9.90
C ALA A 41 -8.95 -2.78 11.15
N ALA A 42 -8.65 -3.30 12.34
CA ALA A 42 -8.98 -2.62 13.58
C ALA A 42 -8.28 -1.25 13.62
N GLY A 43 -8.97 -0.22 14.14
CA GLY A 43 -8.42 1.14 14.19
C GLY A 43 -7.09 1.26 14.95
N SER A 44 -6.82 0.35 15.90
CA SER A 44 -5.56 0.29 16.64
C SER A 44 -4.43 -0.48 15.94
N TRP A 45 -4.71 -1.19 14.84
CA TRP A 45 -3.78 -2.14 14.23
C TRP A 45 -2.48 -1.48 13.76
N ASN A 46 -2.56 -0.35 13.06
CA ASN A 46 -1.36 0.31 12.52
C ASN A 46 -0.38 0.72 13.63
N GLU A 47 -0.88 1.14 14.79
CA GLU A 47 -0.04 1.46 15.95
C GLU A 47 0.56 0.20 16.59
N GLN A 48 -0.20 -0.89 16.68
CA GLN A 48 0.31 -2.17 17.17
C GLN A 48 1.42 -2.72 16.25
N LEU A 49 1.21 -2.66 14.93
CA LEU A 49 2.20 -3.05 13.93
C LEU A 49 3.43 -2.15 13.98
N ARG A 50 3.27 -0.82 14.13
CA ARG A 50 4.39 0.11 14.33
C ARG A 50 5.23 -0.27 15.54
N LEU A 51 4.60 -0.48 16.70
CA LEU A 51 5.29 -0.89 17.92
C LEU A 51 5.99 -2.26 17.78
N ALA A 52 5.38 -3.20 17.06
CA ALA A 52 6.00 -4.50 16.78
C ALA A 52 7.21 -4.38 15.84
N CYS A 53 7.11 -3.54 14.80
CA CYS A 53 8.21 -3.23 13.90
C CYS A 53 9.35 -2.51 14.62
N GLU A 54 9.04 -1.53 15.47
CA GLU A 54 10.00 -0.77 16.27
C GLU A 54 10.82 -1.68 17.19
N ARG A 55 10.16 -2.56 17.95
CA ARG A 55 10.83 -3.54 18.83
C ARG A 55 11.78 -4.49 18.10
N LYS A 56 11.61 -4.66 16.79
CA LYS A 56 12.40 -5.54 15.94
C LYS A 56 13.37 -4.78 15.02
N GLY A 57 13.44 -3.45 15.15
CA GLY A 57 14.29 -2.60 14.32
C GLY A 57 13.85 -2.48 12.86
N VAL A 58 12.64 -2.93 12.52
CA VAL A 58 12.05 -2.83 11.17
C VAL A 58 11.61 -1.39 10.89
N TRP A 59 11.08 -0.71 11.90
CA TRP A 59 10.69 0.69 11.82
C TRP A 59 11.55 1.51 12.77
N LYS A 60 11.96 2.71 12.33
CA LYS A 60 12.64 3.69 13.16
C LYS A 60 12.10 5.09 12.88
N ALA A 61 11.99 5.92 13.91
CA ALA A 61 11.62 7.31 13.75
C ALA A 61 12.59 8.04 12.80
N ARG A 62 12.07 8.88 11.91
CA ARG A 62 12.79 9.64 10.87
C ARG A 62 13.41 8.82 9.73
N GLU A 63 13.41 7.50 9.82
CA GLU A 63 13.85 6.61 8.72
C GLU A 63 12.67 5.87 8.08
N GLY A 64 11.62 5.58 8.86
CA GLY A 64 10.48 4.78 8.45
C GLY A 64 10.79 3.28 8.45
N ALA A 65 10.17 2.55 7.52
CA ALA A 65 10.33 1.11 7.37
C ALA A 65 10.34 0.69 5.90
N ASN A 66 11.01 -0.42 5.60
CA ASN A 66 10.93 -1.06 4.29
C ASN A 66 9.61 -1.84 4.15
N VAL A 67 8.93 -1.70 3.01
CA VAL A 67 7.67 -2.43 2.71
C VAL A 67 7.83 -3.94 2.89
N GLY A 68 8.91 -4.53 2.38
CA GLY A 68 9.14 -5.98 2.49
C GLY A 68 9.28 -6.45 3.93
N ASP A 69 10.00 -5.70 4.77
CA ASP A 69 10.19 -6.03 6.18
C ASP A 69 8.89 -5.88 6.99
N VAL A 70 8.04 -4.92 6.62
CA VAL A 70 6.69 -4.78 7.18
C VAL A 70 5.81 -5.96 6.78
N LEU A 71 5.83 -6.38 5.52
CA LEU A 71 5.06 -7.55 5.05
C LEU A 71 5.51 -8.84 5.77
N ILE A 72 6.82 -9.04 5.97
CA ILE A 72 7.36 -10.12 6.80
C ILE A 72 6.80 -10.03 8.22
N LYS A 73 6.79 -8.83 8.82
CA LYS A 73 6.23 -8.64 10.16
C LYS A 73 4.75 -9.00 10.24
N ILE A 74 3.96 -8.63 9.23
CA ILE A 74 2.54 -9.00 9.15
C ILE A 74 2.38 -10.52 9.11
N GLN A 75 3.21 -11.23 8.33
CA GLN A 75 3.17 -12.70 8.29
C GLN A 75 3.56 -13.33 9.64
N GLU A 76 4.58 -12.80 10.33
CA GLU A 76 4.96 -13.26 11.67
C GLU A 76 3.85 -13.04 12.72
N LEU A 77 3.00 -12.02 12.53
CA LEU A 77 1.83 -11.73 13.35
C LEU A 77 0.56 -12.47 12.89
N ALA A 78 0.70 -13.42 11.95
CA ALA A 78 -0.38 -14.19 11.33
C ALA A 78 -1.42 -13.37 10.54
N GLY A 79 -1.16 -12.09 10.28
CA GLY A 79 -2.05 -11.23 9.49
C GLY A 79 -2.37 -9.90 10.16
N VAL A 80 -3.35 -9.20 9.59
CA VAL A 80 -3.90 -7.94 10.10
C VAL A 80 -5.09 -8.24 11.02
N VAL A 81 -5.10 -7.66 12.22
CA VAL A 81 -6.22 -7.80 13.16
C VAL A 81 -7.44 -7.01 12.68
N THR A 82 -8.61 -7.66 12.68
CA THR A 82 -9.89 -7.02 12.38
C THR A 82 -10.60 -6.55 13.65
N SER A 83 -11.74 -5.87 13.50
CA SER A 83 -12.57 -5.48 14.66
C SER A 83 -13.34 -6.67 15.26
N VAL A 84 -13.37 -7.82 14.58
CA VAL A 84 -13.97 -9.07 15.10
C VAL A 84 -12.92 -9.82 15.93
N PRO A 85 -13.19 -10.09 17.23
CA PRO A 85 -12.25 -10.83 18.08
C PRO A 85 -11.88 -12.20 17.47
N GLY A 86 -10.58 -12.47 17.38
CA GLY A 86 -10.05 -13.74 16.86
C GLY A 86 -9.97 -13.85 15.34
N LEU A 87 -10.56 -12.90 14.60
CA LEU A 87 -10.47 -12.87 13.13
C LEU A 87 -9.25 -12.04 12.69
N LEU A 88 -8.39 -12.68 11.91
CA LEU A 88 -7.24 -12.08 11.23
C LEU A 88 -7.47 -12.07 9.72
N MET A 89 -6.91 -11.08 9.04
CA MET A 89 -6.70 -11.06 7.59
C MET A 89 -5.28 -11.55 7.29
N PRO A 90 -5.08 -12.86 7.02
CA PRO A 90 -3.75 -13.42 6.81
C PRO A 90 -3.13 -12.95 5.49
N LEU A 91 -1.80 -12.78 5.49
CA LEU A 91 -1.02 -12.60 4.27
C LEU A 91 -0.33 -13.92 3.92
N LEU A 92 -0.77 -14.56 2.84
CA LEU A 92 -0.23 -15.86 2.43
C LEU A 92 1.15 -15.70 1.77
N ARG A 93 1.23 -14.85 0.75
CA ARG A 93 2.47 -14.58 -0.01
C ARG A 93 2.50 -13.14 -0.49
N TRP A 94 3.71 -12.65 -0.76
CA TRP A 94 3.93 -11.38 -1.43
C TRP A 94 5.13 -11.48 -2.37
N GLU A 95 5.15 -10.62 -3.38
CA GLU A 95 6.25 -10.55 -4.35
C GLU A 95 6.60 -9.09 -4.63
N LYS A 96 7.90 -8.79 -4.71
CA LYS A 96 8.41 -7.47 -5.08
C LYS A 96 8.82 -7.47 -6.55
N HIS A 97 8.25 -6.57 -7.31
CA HIS A 97 8.56 -6.28 -8.71
C HIS A 97 9.33 -4.96 -8.79
N SER A 98 10.62 -5.00 -9.13
CA SER A 98 11.44 -3.77 -9.26
C SER A 98 12.24 -3.67 -10.56
N SER A 99 12.29 -4.74 -11.35
CA SER A 99 12.90 -4.76 -12.67
C SER A 99 11.84 -5.04 -13.72
N GLY A 100 11.96 -4.43 -14.91
CA GLY A 100 11.05 -4.68 -16.02
C GLY A 100 9.61 -4.18 -15.79
N LEU A 101 9.43 -3.13 -14.98
CA LEU A 101 8.13 -2.46 -14.86
C LEU A 101 7.85 -1.64 -16.13
N THR A 102 7.44 -2.32 -17.21
CA THR A 102 6.79 -1.68 -18.37
C THR A 102 5.35 -1.34 -18.02
N ARG A 103 4.69 -0.52 -18.84
CA ARG A 103 3.29 -0.12 -18.63
C ARG A 103 2.36 -1.32 -18.59
N GLU A 104 2.53 -2.24 -19.53
CA GLU A 104 1.76 -3.47 -19.63
C GLU A 104 1.99 -4.35 -18.40
N ARG A 105 3.24 -4.46 -17.94
CA ARG A 105 3.55 -5.22 -16.74
C ARG A 105 2.92 -4.60 -15.49
N VAL A 106 2.93 -3.28 -15.36
CA VAL A 106 2.27 -2.60 -14.23
C VAL A 106 0.76 -2.78 -14.30
N ALA A 107 0.16 -2.71 -15.49
CA ALA A 107 -1.26 -2.97 -15.69
C ALA A 107 -1.64 -4.39 -15.24
N GLU A 108 -0.90 -5.41 -15.69
CA GLU A 108 -1.07 -6.80 -15.24
C GLU A 108 -1.01 -6.95 -13.72
N LEU A 109 -0.07 -6.26 -13.06
CA LEU A 109 0.09 -6.34 -11.60
C LEU A 109 -1.07 -5.67 -10.85
N ILE A 110 -1.62 -4.58 -11.38
CA ILE A 110 -2.78 -3.88 -10.79
C ILE A 110 -4.06 -4.67 -11.04
N ASP A 111 -4.20 -5.35 -12.18
CA ASP A 111 -5.36 -6.20 -12.50
C ASP A 111 -5.50 -7.40 -11.53
N LEU A 112 -4.40 -7.83 -10.90
CA LEU A 112 -4.46 -8.83 -9.82
C LEU A 112 -5.20 -8.32 -8.58
N GLY A 113 -5.24 -7.01 -8.36
CA GLY A 113 -5.89 -6.34 -7.25
C GLY A 113 -5.01 -5.27 -6.58
N PRO A 114 -5.49 -4.68 -5.47
CA PRO A 114 -4.75 -3.65 -4.74
C PRO A 114 -3.34 -4.10 -4.36
N CYS A 115 -2.33 -3.32 -4.74
CA CYS A 115 -0.93 -3.62 -4.49
C CYS A 115 -0.19 -2.40 -3.92
N ILE A 116 0.97 -2.60 -3.29
CA ILE A 116 1.74 -1.48 -2.73
C ILE A 116 2.67 -0.93 -3.82
N GLY A 117 2.53 0.35 -4.15
CA GLY A 117 3.49 1.08 -4.97
C GLY A 117 4.52 1.78 -4.09
N ARG A 118 5.78 1.79 -4.55
CA ARG A 118 6.83 2.63 -3.97
C ARG A 118 7.30 3.64 -5.01
N LEU A 119 7.43 4.88 -4.58
CA LEU A 119 7.93 5.99 -5.38
C LEU A 119 8.85 6.88 -4.56
N TRP A 120 9.50 7.82 -5.24
CA TRP A 120 10.22 8.92 -4.60
C TRP A 120 9.40 10.19 -4.66
N VAL A 121 9.22 10.83 -3.52
CA VAL A 121 8.43 12.06 -3.39
C VAL A 121 9.35 13.26 -3.18
N CYS A 122 8.98 14.38 -3.80
CA CYS A 122 9.56 15.70 -3.54
C CYS A 122 8.56 16.59 -2.83
N PRO A 123 8.97 17.80 -2.36
CA PRO A 123 8.07 18.71 -1.68
C PRO A 123 6.80 19.05 -2.46
N TRP A 124 6.76 18.97 -3.79
CA TRP A 124 5.54 19.26 -4.56
C TRP A 124 4.47 18.18 -4.48
N TYR A 125 4.84 16.96 -4.07
CA TYR A 125 3.98 15.78 -4.10
C TYR A 125 2.61 16.04 -3.46
N HIS A 126 2.57 16.78 -2.35
CA HIS A 126 1.33 17.02 -1.60
C HIS A 126 0.29 17.88 -2.34
N HIS A 127 0.69 18.65 -3.36
CA HIS A 127 -0.21 19.51 -4.13
C HIS A 127 -1.02 18.77 -5.22
N PHE A 128 -0.63 17.54 -5.56
CA PHE A 128 -1.34 16.76 -6.56
C PHE A 128 -2.68 16.26 -6.01
N ASN A 129 -3.68 16.02 -6.85
CA ASN A 129 -4.93 15.40 -6.42
C ASN A 129 -5.62 14.80 -7.65
N ALA A 130 -6.13 13.58 -7.56
CA ALA A 130 -6.80 12.96 -8.70
C ALA A 130 -7.99 13.81 -9.23
N ASN A 131 -8.66 14.58 -8.36
CA ASN A 131 -9.80 15.42 -8.71
C ASN A 131 -9.44 16.64 -9.57
N ASN A 132 -8.20 17.13 -9.51
CA ASN A 132 -7.77 18.25 -10.35
C ASN A 132 -7.17 17.78 -11.70
N GLY A 133 -7.09 16.47 -11.91
CA GLY A 133 -6.57 15.86 -13.13
C GLY A 133 -5.05 15.89 -13.27
N TRP A 134 -4.32 16.47 -12.30
CA TRP A 134 -2.86 16.57 -12.37
C TRP A 134 -2.21 15.21 -12.13
N VAL A 135 -1.13 14.98 -12.87
CA VAL A 135 -0.33 13.77 -12.80
C VAL A 135 1.02 14.13 -12.18
N TYR A 136 1.39 13.42 -11.12
CA TYR A 136 2.69 13.56 -10.50
C TYR A 136 3.77 12.94 -11.41
N ARG A 137 4.72 13.79 -11.81
CA ARG A 137 5.96 13.48 -12.53
C ARG A 137 7.08 14.17 -11.76
N GLY A 138 7.71 13.43 -10.88
CA GLY A 138 8.52 13.97 -9.81
C GLY A 138 9.97 13.62 -9.95
N CYS A 139 10.41 12.64 -9.17
CA CYS A 139 11.83 12.35 -8.95
C CYS A 139 12.36 11.28 -9.91
N GLY A 140 11.48 10.65 -10.69
CA GLY A 140 11.81 9.51 -11.55
C GLY A 140 12.18 8.25 -10.76
N ARG A 141 12.13 7.12 -11.46
CA ARG A 141 12.56 5.81 -10.94
C ARG A 141 14.06 5.59 -10.90
N ASP A 142 14.83 6.27 -11.76
CA ASP A 142 16.26 6.02 -11.91
C ASP A 142 17.10 6.78 -10.86
N LYS A 143 18.34 6.35 -10.67
CA LYS A 143 19.20 6.95 -9.64
C LYS A 143 19.60 8.38 -9.99
N HIS A 144 19.82 8.68 -11.25
CA HIS A 144 20.31 9.99 -11.69
C HIS A 144 19.25 11.07 -11.44
N ALA A 145 18.00 10.86 -11.88
CA ALA A 145 16.89 11.78 -11.62
C ALA A 145 16.66 12.03 -10.12
N ARG A 146 16.81 10.98 -9.30
CA ARG A 146 16.71 11.11 -7.84
C ARG A 146 17.85 11.90 -7.22
N ASP A 147 19.07 11.73 -7.71
CA ASP A 147 20.22 12.48 -7.22
C ASP A 147 20.12 13.96 -7.64
N GLU A 148 19.66 14.26 -8.87
CA GLU A 148 19.34 15.62 -9.32
C GLU A 148 18.25 16.27 -8.47
N CYS A 149 17.19 15.53 -8.14
CA CYS A 149 16.15 16.06 -7.26
C CYS A 149 16.70 16.36 -5.85
N LYS A 150 17.57 15.52 -5.29
CA LYS A 150 18.21 15.78 -3.99
C LYS A 150 19.06 17.04 -4.03
N GLU A 151 19.81 17.28 -5.11
CA GLU A 151 20.58 18.51 -5.29
C GLU A 151 19.67 19.74 -5.37
N LEU A 152 18.52 19.62 -6.05
CA LEU A 152 17.57 20.73 -6.22
C LEU A 152 16.82 21.09 -4.92
N TYR A 153 16.49 20.10 -4.10
CA TYR A 153 15.65 20.28 -2.91
C TYR A 153 16.40 20.23 -1.57
N GLU A 154 17.69 19.89 -1.57
CA GLU A 154 18.57 19.87 -0.38
C GLU A 154 17.96 19.08 0.79
N ASP A 155 17.97 19.65 2.01
CA ASP A 155 17.44 19.08 3.26
C ASP A 155 15.89 19.02 3.31
N LYS A 156 15.17 19.37 2.24
CA LYS A 156 13.72 19.27 2.22
C LYS A 156 13.28 17.82 2.12
N VAL A 157 12.06 17.55 2.59
CA VAL A 157 11.45 16.21 2.70
C VAL A 157 11.40 15.53 1.33
N MET A 158 12.48 14.82 1.02
CA MET A 158 12.66 13.97 -0.12
C MET A 158 12.88 12.55 0.39
N GLY A 159 12.10 11.61 -0.12
CA GLY A 159 12.17 10.28 0.43
C GLY A 159 11.38 9.27 -0.36
N SER A 160 11.67 8.01 -0.05
CA SER A 160 10.85 6.90 -0.49
C SER A 160 9.50 6.95 0.22
N HIS A 161 8.42 6.80 -0.53
CA HIS A 161 7.06 6.79 -0.01
C HIS A 161 6.33 5.55 -0.52
N ALA A 162 5.51 4.96 0.34
CA ALA A 162 4.67 3.81 0.01
C ALA A 162 3.21 4.22 -0.08
N VAL A 163 2.54 3.78 -1.14
CA VAL A 163 1.14 4.08 -1.47
C VAL A 163 0.43 2.80 -1.92
N VAL A 164 -0.89 2.82 -2.02
CA VAL A 164 -1.66 1.69 -2.57
C VAL A 164 -2.07 2.00 -3.99
N CYS A 165 -1.65 1.19 -4.95
CA CYS A 165 -2.11 1.28 -6.34
C CYS A 165 -3.49 0.63 -6.45
N LEU A 166 -4.46 1.37 -7.00
CA LEU A 166 -5.87 0.94 -7.08
C LEU A 166 -6.33 0.69 -8.51
N ALA A 167 -5.89 1.53 -9.44
CA ALA A 167 -6.33 1.50 -10.84
C ALA A 167 -5.28 2.14 -11.73
N TYR A 168 -5.49 2.06 -13.04
CA TYR A 168 -4.66 2.76 -14.01
C TYR A 168 -5.49 3.26 -15.19
N ARG A 169 -4.88 4.14 -15.98
CA ARG A 169 -5.38 4.55 -17.29
C ARG A 169 -4.22 4.73 -18.25
N PHE A 170 -4.43 4.37 -19.51
CA PHE A 170 -3.58 4.79 -20.60
C PHE A 170 -4.02 6.18 -21.08
N TRP A 171 -3.05 7.00 -21.47
CA TRP A 171 -3.25 8.34 -22.02
C TRP A 171 -2.45 8.48 -23.32
N GLU A 172 -2.85 9.43 -24.17
CA GLU A 172 -2.21 9.71 -25.47
C GLU A 172 -1.94 8.42 -26.29
N GLU A 173 -3.00 7.70 -26.64
CA GLU A 173 -2.92 6.46 -27.45
C GLU A 173 -2.01 5.36 -26.87
N GLY A 174 -1.74 5.39 -25.56
CA GLY A 174 -0.88 4.42 -24.87
C GLY A 174 0.57 4.89 -24.67
N GLU A 175 0.89 6.11 -25.10
CA GLU A 175 2.20 6.72 -24.88
C GLU A 175 2.45 7.10 -23.42
N GLU A 176 1.42 7.20 -22.60
CA GLU A 176 1.53 7.43 -21.16
C GLU A 176 0.64 6.46 -20.38
N MET A 177 1.08 6.13 -19.16
CA MET A 177 0.27 5.37 -18.21
C MET A 177 0.28 6.08 -16.86
N HIS A 178 -0.92 6.33 -16.35
CA HIS A 178 -1.13 6.95 -15.06
C HIS A 178 -1.73 5.92 -14.10
N VAL A 179 -1.11 5.76 -12.93
CA VAL A 179 -1.59 4.90 -11.86
C VAL A 179 -2.35 5.74 -10.84
N LEU A 180 -3.57 5.35 -10.53
CA LEU A 180 -4.34 5.91 -9.42
C LEU A 180 -3.84 5.28 -8.14
N VAL A 181 -3.23 6.10 -7.28
CA VAL A 181 -2.77 5.66 -5.97
C VAL A 181 -3.64 6.27 -4.88
N LEU A 182 -3.83 5.50 -3.82
CA LEU A 182 -4.40 5.95 -2.57
C LEU A 182 -3.27 6.14 -1.56
N ASP A 183 -3.16 7.38 -1.10
CA ASP A 183 -2.09 7.86 -0.25
C ASP A 183 -2.58 7.95 1.22
N ASN A 184 -1.66 8.03 2.18
CA ASN A 184 -1.95 7.99 3.61
C ASN A 184 -1.92 9.36 4.29
N HIS A 185 -1.93 10.46 3.54
CA HIS A 185 -1.82 11.81 4.12
C HIS A 185 -3.11 12.36 4.77
N ASP A 186 -4.28 11.79 4.45
CA ASP A 186 -5.58 12.21 5.01
C ASP A 186 -6.45 11.02 5.44
N ASP A 187 -7.56 11.30 6.15
CA ASP A 187 -8.45 10.30 6.74
C ASP A 187 -9.05 9.36 5.69
N ASP A 188 -9.43 9.90 4.53
CA ASP A 188 -9.87 9.10 3.38
C ASP A 188 -8.73 8.79 2.40
N GLY A 189 -7.54 9.34 2.65
CA GLY A 189 -6.36 9.27 1.79
C GLY A 189 -6.54 10.07 0.49
N PRO A 190 -5.67 11.05 0.17
CA PRO A 190 -5.81 11.71 -1.12
C PRO A 190 -5.52 10.69 -2.22
N GLN A 191 -6.42 10.61 -3.19
CA GLN A 191 -6.13 9.90 -4.42
C GLN A 191 -5.24 10.78 -5.30
N ARG A 192 -4.24 10.19 -5.94
CA ARG A 192 -3.29 10.90 -6.80
C ARG A 192 -3.08 10.10 -8.09
N TRP A 193 -3.01 10.79 -9.22
CA TRP A 193 -2.50 10.20 -10.45
C TRP A 193 -0.99 10.31 -10.45
N ILE A 194 -0.31 9.18 -10.63
CA ILE A 194 1.14 9.07 -10.66
C ILE A 194 1.53 8.57 -12.04
N ASP A 195 2.51 9.22 -12.68
CA ASP A 195 3.11 8.66 -13.88
C ASP A 195 3.80 7.33 -13.53
N VAL A 196 3.54 6.28 -14.30
CA VAL A 196 4.07 4.95 -13.99
C VAL A 196 5.59 4.92 -13.87
N GLU A 197 6.30 5.82 -14.57
CA GLU A 197 7.76 5.90 -14.52
C GLU A 197 8.29 6.45 -13.18
N GLU A 198 7.42 6.93 -12.29
CA GLU A 198 7.77 7.30 -10.91
C GLU A 198 7.78 6.10 -9.95
N LEU A 199 7.15 4.98 -10.32
CA LEU A 199 7.10 3.78 -9.48
C LEU A 199 8.41 2.99 -9.62
N ASP A 200 9.17 2.90 -8.53
CA ASP A 200 10.44 2.17 -8.50
C ASP A 200 10.31 0.74 -7.96
N ALA A 201 9.17 0.41 -7.34
CA ALA A 201 8.78 -0.96 -7.03
C ALA A 201 7.26 -1.11 -6.86
N ILE A 202 6.76 -2.31 -7.16
CA ILE A 202 5.38 -2.74 -6.86
C ILE A 202 5.44 -4.02 -6.03
N PHE A 203 4.60 -4.14 -5.01
CA PHE A 203 4.48 -5.31 -4.16
C PHE A 203 3.07 -5.89 -4.28
N THR A 204 2.96 -7.05 -4.90
CA THR A 204 1.69 -7.78 -5.05
C THR A 204 1.47 -8.71 -3.86
N LEU A 205 0.21 -8.87 -3.47
CA LEU A 205 -0.20 -9.67 -2.32
C LEU A 205 -1.04 -10.85 -2.79
N SER A 206 -0.95 -11.98 -2.08
CA SER A 206 -1.84 -13.12 -2.25
C SER A 206 -2.45 -13.49 -0.90
N VAL A 207 -3.76 -13.74 -0.92
CA VAL A 207 -4.57 -14.04 0.27
C VAL A 207 -5.54 -15.17 -0.05
N GLU A 208 -6.12 -15.76 0.98
CA GLU A 208 -7.26 -16.66 0.85
C GLU A 208 -8.57 -15.91 1.14
N CYS A 209 -9.68 -16.40 0.60
CA CYS A 209 -10.99 -15.83 0.87
C CYS A 209 -11.37 -16.08 2.34
N LEU A 210 -11.65 -15.00 3.09
CA LEU A 210 -12.23 -15.12 4.42
C LEU A 210 -13.66 -15.63 4.34
N THR A 211 -14.00 -16.56 5.23
CA THR A 211 -15.34 -17.13 5.31
C THR A 211 -16.06 -16.68 6.58
N ASN A 212 -17.39 -16.79 6.58
CA ASN A 212 -18.18 -16.53 7.79
C ASN A 212 -17.82 -17.49 8.94
N GLU A 213 -17.26 -18.67 8.64
CA GLU A 213 -16.79 -19.61 9.66
C GLU A 213 -15.53 -19.10 10.38
N ASP A 214 -14.67 -18.34 9.69
CA ASP A 214 -13.47 -17.73 10.28
C ASP A 214 -13.82 -16.62 11.28
N ALA A 215 -14.98 -15.98 11.08
CA ALA A 215 -15.51 -14.99 12.01
C ALA A 215 -16.29 -15.60 13.19
N SER A 216 -16.45 -16.92 13.25
CA SER A 216 -17.21 -17.59 14.30
C SER A 216 -16.36 -17.79 15.57
N PRO A 217 -16.86 -17.43 16.77
CA PRO A 217 -16.11 -17.56 18.03
C PRO A 217 -15.63 -18.98 18.36
N THR A 218 -16.18 -19.99 17.71
CA THR A 218 -15.94 -21.41 18.02
C THR A 218 -14.53 -21.89 17.66
N LYS A 219 -13.80 -21.23 16.75
CA LYS A 219 -12.39 -21.55 16.46
C LYS A 219 -11.41 -21.06 17.54
N ALA A 220 -11.79 -20.11 18.38
CA ALA A 220 -10.89 -19.51 19.39
C ALA A 220 -10.64 -20.39 20.64
N LEU A 221 -11.24 -21.59 20.72
CA LEU A 221 -11.16 -22.47 21.89
C LEU A 221 -10.44 -23.81 21.66
N PHE A 222 -9.96 -24.07 20.44
CA PHE A 222 -9.23 -25.31 20.11
C PHE A 222 -8.07 -25.01 19.17
N GLY A 223 -7.03 -24.36 19.69
CA GLY A 223 -5.74 -24.14 19.05
C GLY A 223 -4.64 -24.12 20.09
#